data_AF-A0AAD2CW57-F1
#
_entry.id   AF-A0AAD2CW57-F1
#
_cell.length_a   1.000
_cell.length_b   1.000
_cell.length_c   1.000
_cell.angle_alpha   90.00
_cell.angle_beta   90.00
_cell.angle_gamma   90.00
#
_symmetry.space_group_name_H-M   'P 1'
#
loop_
_entity.id
_entity.type
_entity.pdbx_description
1 polymer ?
#
loop_
_entity_poly.entity_id
_entity_poly.type
_entity_poly.pdbx_seq_one_letter_code
_entity_poly.pdbx_strand_id
1 'polypeptide(L)'
;MRQVESKGYYLVAVHNENPARPIASCSQYGGCVATILNSVAHRAKSFGRDPTKLGRWAYVRVQGKKFAMPTPDDQVHEASDASRSRFSRDLVVVSAYRPNPPGTGESTVWAQHQSFFRSQGQQREPREAFMVDLLRAITQWRDEECEVILGVDANEDISSTKSSSFQQRLRTVGMEEAMLQRHPGQTAATQHRNTRGKPIDGIFMTSGVAVQAGGYLELVAPTLESLPCIHRRNILPLPPHPVSQQLPINDPRERHTVPQRH
;
A
#
# COMPACT_ATOMS: atom_id res chain seq x y z
N MET A 1 18.11 -19.32 16.70
CA MET A 1 17.01 -18.74 15.90
C MET A 1 15.70 -19.16 16.54
N ARG A 2 14.87 -18.23 17.05
CA ARG A 2 13.51 -18.59 17.51
C ARG A 2 12.65 -18.86 16.28
N GLN A 3 12.26 -20.11 16.11
CA GLN A 3 11.23 -20.54 15.19
C GLN A 3 9.93 -19.84 15.62
N VAL A 4 9.48 -18.87 14.83
CA VAL A 4 8.24 -18.17 15.14
C VAL A 4 7.11 -19.04 14.61
N GLU A 5 6.38 -19.66 15.53
CA GLU A 5 5.23 -20.55 15.32
C GLU A 5 4.19 -19.92 14.37
N SER A 6 3.42 -20.79 13.71
CA SER A 6 2.49 -20.49 12.61
C SER A 6 1.73 -19.17 12.79
N LYS A 7 2.07 -18.22 11.93
CA LYS A 7 1.73 -16.80 12.03
C LYS A 7 0.34 -16.51 11.44
N GLY A 8 -0.57 -16.00 12.27
CA GLY A 8 -1.90 -15.55 11.82
C GLY A 8 -1.86 -14.42 10.79
N TYR A 9 -2.95 -14.22 10.07
CA TYR A 9 -3.12 -13.14 9.10
C TYR A 9 -4.49 -12.47 9.23
N TYR A 10 -4.56 -11.18 8.87
CA TYR A 10 -5.81 -10.49 8.60
C TYR A 10 -5.81 -10.02 7.15
N LEU A 11 -6.88 -10.30 6.43
CA LEU A 11 -7.03 -9.96 5.03
C LEU A 11 -8.39 -9.28 4.82
N VAL A 12 -8.36 -8.15 4.12
CA VAL A 12 -9.55 -7.40 3.73
C VAL A 12 -9.52 -7.25 2.23
N ALA A 13 -10.40 -7.99 1.55
CA ALA A 13 -10.61 -7.86 0.11
C ALA A 13 -11.88 -7.05 -0.15
N VAL A 14 -11.77 -6.05 -1.01
CA VAL A 14 -12.89 -5.17 -1.40
C VAL A 14 -13.01 -5.15 -2.91
N HIS A 15 -14.24 -5.03 -3.39
CA HIS A 15 -14.56 -4.88 -4.80
C HIS A 15 -15.77 -3.95 -4.92
N ASN A 16 -16.15 -3.62 -6.15
CA ASN A 16 -17.32 -2.79 -6.37
C ASN A 16 -18.62 -3.60 -6.20
N GLU A 17 -19.39 -3.28 -5.16
CA GLU A 17 -20.67 -3.90 -4.80
C GLU A 17 -21.89 -3.19 -5.43
N ASN A 18 -21.67 -2.15 -6.24
CA ASN A 18 -22.72 -1.38 -6.90
C ASN A 18 -22.59 -1.46 -8.44
N PRO A 19 -22.67 -2.65 -9.04
CA PRO A 19 -22.60 -2.76 -10.49
C PRO A 19 -23.87 -2.17 -11.12
N ALA A 20 -23.71 -1.34 -12.17
CA ALA A 20 -24.83 -0.69 -12.86
C ALA A 20 -25.73 -1.67 -13.63
N ARG A 21 -25.20 -2.86 -13.95
CA ARG A 21 -25.94 -4.00 -14.52
C ARG A 21 -25.59 -5.25 -13.72
N PRO A 22 -26.50 -6.24 -13.60
CA PRO A 22 -26.13 -7.56 -13.10
C PRO A 22 -24.90 -8.04 -13.87
N ILE A 23 -23.87 -8.49 -13.16
CA ILE A 23 -22.61 -8.90 -13.78
C ILE A 23 -22.92 -10.15 -14.61
N ALA A 24 -23.12 -9.98 -15.91
CA ALA A 24 -23.49 -11.05 -16.84
C ALA A 24 -22.33 -12.05 -17.04
N SER A 25 -21.10 -11.63 -16.72
CA SER A 25 -19.89 -12.45 -16.68
C SER A 25 -19.45 -12.69 -15.22
N CYS A 26 -18.70 -13.75 -14.96
CA CYS A 26 -18.15 -14.02 -13.62
C CYS A 26 -16.93 -13.12 -13.27
N SER A 27 -16.74 -11.98 -13.96
CA SER A 27 -15.53 -11.15 -13.84
C SER A 27 -15.85 -9.66 -13.80
N GLN A 28 -15.24 -8.97 -12.83
CA GLN A 28 -15.33 -7.55 -12.64
C GLN A 28 -13.93 -6.99 -12.36
N TYR A 29 -13.59 -5.88 -13.02
CA TYR A 29 -12.31 -5.20 -12.83
C TYR A 29 -12.32 -4.30 -11.60
N GLY A 30 -11.14 -4.19 -10.98
CA GLY A 30 -10.89 -3.34 -9.81
C GLY A 30 -11.00 -4.09 -8.48
N GLY A 31 -10.94 -3.34 -7.39
CA GLY A 31 -10.86 -3.87 -6.03
C GLY A 31 -9.47 -3.72 -5.43
N CYS A 32 -9.39 -3.89 -4.11
CA CYS A 32 -8.16 -3.77 -3.34
C CYS A 32 -8.07 -4.89 -2.32
N VAL A 33 -6.85 -5.23 -1.91
CA VAL A 33 -6.60 -6.14 -0.80
C VAL A 33 -5.61 -5.50 0.16
N ALA A 34 -5.99 -5.38 1.43
CA ALA A 34 -5.09 -5.04 2.51
C ALA A 34 -4.86 -6.27 3.38
N THR A 35 -3.59 -6.63 3.59
CA THR A 35 -3.21 -7.81 4.38
C THR A 35 -2.19 -7.44 5.44
N ILE A 36 -2.37 -7.98 6.64
CA ILE A 36 -1.39 -7.94 7.72
C ILE A 36 -1.03 -9.36 8.09
N LEU A 37 0.28 -9.62 8.18
CA LEU A 37 0.80 -10.95 8.48
C LEU A 37 1.49 -10.97 9.85
N ASN A 38 1.57 -12.16 10.43
CA ASN A 38 2.49 -12.49 11.51
C ASN A 38 2.22 -11.76 12.83
N SER A 39 3.27 -11.34 13.52
CA SER A 39 3.19 -10.67 14.82
C SER A 39 2.34 -9.41 14.81
N VAL A 40 2.17 -8.77 13.65
CA VAL A 40 1.34 -7.58 13.48
C VAL A 40 -0.15 -7.96 13.38
N ALA A 41 -0.48 -9.16 12.87
CA ALA A 41 -1.85 -9.64 12.77
C ALA A 41 -2.54 -9.68 14.13
N HIS A 42 -1.86 -10.10 15.20
CA HIS A 42 -2.40 -10.11 16.57
C HIS A 42 -2.78 -8.72 17.10
N ARG A 43 -2.32 -7.65 16.46
CA ARG A 43 -2.63 -6.27 16.82
C ARG A 43 -3.71 -5.66 15.94
N ALA A 44 -4.27 -6.39 14.98
CA ALA A 44 -5.38 -5.89 14.18
C ALA A 44 -6.57 -5.59 15.10
N LYS A 45 -6.99 -4.33 15.10
CA LYS A 45 -8.04 -3.77 15.96
C LYS A 45 -9.35 -3.63 15.21
N SER A 46 -9.28 -3.15 13.98
CA SER A 46 -10.45 -3.01 13.11
C SER A 46 -10.03 -3.03 11.64
N PHE A 47 -11.01 -3.13 10.76
CA PHE A 47 -10.82 -3.08 9.32
C PHE A 47 -11.99 -2.37 8.66
N GLY A 48 -11.80 -1.95 7.42
CA GLY A 48 -12.88 -1.38 6.65
C GLY A 48 -12.53 -1.19 5.19
N ARG A 49 -13.43 -0.48 4.53
CA ARG A 49 -13.42 -0.26 3.08
C ARG A 49 -13.92 1.13 2.77
N ASP A 50 -13.71 1.52 1.53
CA ASP A 50 -14.40 2.63 0.88
C ASP A 50 -15.92 2.61 1.18
N PRO A 51 -16.48 3.67 1.80
CA PRO A 51 -17.89 3.75 2.17
C PRO A 51 -18.86 3.67 0.99
N THR A 52 -18.44 4.06 -0.22
CA THR A 52 -19.30 3.92 -1.41
C THR A 52 -19.36 2.47 -1.88
N LYS A 53 -18.54 1.57 -1.34
CA LYS A 53 -18.40 0.17 -1.74
C LYS A 53 -18.06 0.01 -3.23
N LEU A 54 -17.29 0.95 -3.77
CA LEU A 54 -16.78 0.90 -5.15
C LEU A 54 -15.46 0.13 -5.26
N GLY A 55 -14.97 -0.45 -4.16
CA GLY A 55 -13.70 -1.19 -4.12
C GLY A 55 -12.46 -0.31 -4.25
N ARG A 56 -12.57 1.00 -3.97
CA ARG A 56 -11.48 1.97 -4.18
C ARG A 56 -10.33 1.82 -3.19
N TRP A 57 -10.61 1.41 -1.96
CA TRP A 57 -9.58 1.08 -0.96
C TRP A 57 -10.10 0.13 0.11
N ALA A 58 -9.17 -0.62 0.69
CA ALA A 58 -9.32 -1.44 1.89
C ALA A 58 -8.33 -0.97 2.94
N TYR A 59 -8.69 -1.09 4.22
CA TYR A 59 -7.75 -0.78 5.30
C TYR A 59 -7.87 -1.75 6.46
N VAL A 60 -6.76 -1.87 7.20
CA VAL A 60 -6.70 -2.53 8.50
C VAL A 60 -6.04 -1.56 9.48
N ARG A 61 -6.70 -1.35 10.62
CA ARG A 61 -6.18 -0.57 11.75
C ARG A 61 -5.50 -1.52 12.74
N VAL A 62 -4.26 -1.21 13.07
CA VAL A 62 -3.40 -1.94 13.99
C VAL A 62 -3.24 -1.13 15.26
N GLN A 63 -3.38 -1.80 16.40
CA GLN A 63 -3.23 -1.19 17.70
C GLN A 63 -1.77 -0.82 17.98
N GLY A 64 -1.55 0.46 18.26
CA GLY A 64 -0.27 1.02 18.69
C GLY A 64 0.11 0.57 20.10
N LYS A 65 1.38 0.75 20.47
CA LYS A 65 1.83 0.54 21.86
C LYS A 65 1.50 1.78 22.68
N LYS A 66 0.58 1.66 23.64
CA LYS A 66 0.40 2.69 24.66
C LYS A 66 1.68 2.75 25.48
N PHE A 67 2.39 3.88 25.46
CA PHE A 67 3.42 4.17 26.45
C PHE A 67 2.73 4.88 27.61
N ALA A 68 3.06 4.50 28.85
CA ALA A 68 2.59 5.27 30.00
C ALA A 68 3.22 6.67 29.94
N MET A 69 2.47 7.69 30.36
CA MET A 69 3.06 8.99 30.61
C MET A 69 4.16 8.84 31.67
N PRO A 70 5.30 9.54 31.55
CA PRO A 70 6.23 9.68 32.65
C PRO A 70 5.46 10.20 33.86
N THR A 71 5.71 9.61 35.03
CA THR A 71 5.11 10.11 36.26
C THR A 71 5.81 11.42 36.66
N PRO A 72 5.15 12.32 37.41
CA PRO A 72 5.77 13.58 37.85
C PRO A 72 7.09 13.40 38.62
N ASP A 73 7.33 12.21 39.18
CA ASP A 73 8.56 11.86 39.92
C ASP A 73 9.73 11.43 39.01
N ASP A 74 9.49 11.19 37.72
CA ASP A 74 10.53 10.93 36.73
C ASP A 74 11.20 12.26 36.31
N GLN A 75 11.97 12.86 37.21
CA GLN A 75 12.71 14.10 36.96
C GLN A 75 13.73 13.90 35.81
N VAL A 76 13.44 14.48 34.65
CA VAL A 76 14.41 14.68 33.58
C VAL A 76 14.94 16.10 33.69
N HIS A 77 16.24 16.23 33.97
CA HIS A 77 16.96 17.49 33.86
C HIS A 77 16.83 18.06 32.43
N GLU A 78 16.52 19.35 32.39
CA GLU A 78 16.31 20.26 31.26
C GLU A 78 16.96 19.89 29.91
N ALA A 79 16.18 19.90 28.83
CA ALA A 79 16.20 20.99 27.83
C ALA A 79 15.43 20.60 26.53
N SER A 80 14.54 21.51 26.12
CA SER A 80 14.16 21.86 24.74
C SER A 80 13.37 20.93 23.78
N ASP A 81 12.81 19.79 24.17
CA ASP A 81 11.96 19.00 23.24
C ASP A 81 10.61 18.58 23.81
N ALA A 82 9.72 19.56 24.02
CA ALA A 82 8.31 19.34 24.37
C ALA A 82 7.48 18.66 23.24
N SER A 83 8.12 18.14 22.18
CA SER A 83 7.46 17.54 21.01
C SER A 83 7.29 16.01 21.08
N ARG A 84 8.02 15.31 21.95
CA ARG A 84 8.03 13.84 21.95
C ARG A 84 7.17 13.22 23.04
N SER A 85 5.89 13.54 23.01
CA SER A 85 4.85 12.64 23.53
C SER A 85 4.95 11.31 22.76
N ARG A 86 5.78 10.39 23.25
CA ARG A 86 6.07 9.09 22.60
C ARG A 86 4.93 8.10 22.85
N PHE A 87 3.68 8.48 22.59
CA PHE A 87 2.61 7.49 22.44
C PHE A 87 2.73 6.85 21.06
N SER A 88 2.76 5.51 20.98
CA SER A 88 2.53 4.87 19.70
C SER A 88 1.03 4.93 19.42
N ARG A 89 0.71 5.79 18.46
CA ARG A 89 -0.56 5.93 17.77
C ARG A 89 -0.92 4.63 17.06
N ASP A 90 -2.21 4.37 16.91
CA ASP A 90 -2.67 3.26 16.07
C ASP A 90 -2.14 3.46 14.64
N LEU A 91 -1.88 2.38 13.92
CA LEU A 91 -1.41 2.42 12.54
C LEU A 91 -2.52 1.95 11.60
N VAL A 92 -2.87 2.73 10.60
CA VAL A 92 -3.80 2.33 9.54
C VAL A 92 -3.00 1.95 8.29
N VAL A 93 -3.10 0.69 7.90
CA VAL A 93 -2.50 0.17 6.66
C VAL A 93 -3.58 0.12 5.58
N VAL A 94 -3.36 0.84 4.49
CA VAL A 94 -4.33 1.06 3.41
C VAL A 94 -3.78 0.54 2.10
N SER A 95 -4.60 -0.21 1.37
CA SER A 95 -4.39 -0.51 -0.05
C SER A 95 -5.45 0.22 -0.86
N ALA A 96 -5.05 0.95 -1.89
CA ALA A 96 -5.95 1.73 -2.72
C ALA A 96 -5.69 1.55 -4.21
N TYR A 97 -6.74 1.70 -5.01
CA TYR A 97 -6.71 1.63 -6.46
C TYR A 97 -7.49 2.80 -7.05
N ARG A 98 -6.79 3.72 -7.69
CA ARG A 98 -7.40 4.85 -8.39
C ARG A 98 -7.82 4.42 -9.79
N PRO A 99 -9.05 4.70 -10.24
CA PRO A 99 -9.48 4.35 -11.61
C PRO A 99 -8.52 4.92 -12.65
N ASN A 100 -8.28 4.17 -13.74
CA ASN A 100 -7.66 4.72 -14.94
C ASN A 100 -8.44 5.94 -15.49
N PRO A 101 -7.83 6.80 -16.32
CA PRO A 101 -8.57 7.85 -17.03
C PRO A 101 -9.75 7.28 -17.83
N PRO A 102 -10.72 8.12 -18.21
CA PRO A 102 -11.87 7.67 -18.99
C PRO A 102 -11.43 6.85 -20.21
N GLY A 103 -11.92 5.61 -20.29
CA GLY A 103 -11.67 4.70 -21.40
C GLY A 103 -12.92 4.49 -22.24
N THR A 104 -12.80 3.72 -23.33
CA THR A 104 -13.91 3.44 -24.25
C THR A 104 -14.82 2.30 -23.80
N GLY A 105 -14.43 1.52 -22.76
CA GLY A 105 -15.18 0.36 -22.29
C GLY A 105 -16.15 0.66 -21.14
N GLU A 106 -17.40 0.22 -21.26
CA GLU A 106 -18.44 0.32 -20.21
C GLU A 106 -18.12 -0.49 -18.94
N SER A 107 -17.25 -1.50 -19.06
CA SER A 107 -16.78 -2.32 -17.93
C SER A 107 -15.55 -1.75 -17.22
N THR A 108 -14.99 -0.63 -17.70
CA THR A 108 -13.85 0.01 -17.04
C THR A 108 -14.22 0.45 -15.63
N VAL A 109 -13.26 0.41 -14.70
CA VAL A 109 -13.48 0.86 -13.31
C VAL A 109 -13.99 2.30 -13.29
N TRP A 110 -13.47 3.16 -14.17
CA TRP A 110 -13.95 4.53 -14.35
C TRP A 110 -15.43 4.57 -14.71
N ALA A 111 -15.87 3.83 -15.73
CA ALA A 111 -17.27 3.82 -16.17
C ALA A 111 -18.21 3.23 -15.10
N GLN A 112 -17.77 2.21 -14.38
CA GLN A 112 -18.51 1.65 -13.24
C GLN A 112 -18.76 2.71 -12.16
N HIS A 113 -17.71 3.43 -11.75
CA HIS A 113 -17.82 4.49 -10.73
C HIS A 113 -18.64 5.68 -11.23
N GLN A 114 -18.46 6.08 -12.49
CA GLN A 114 -19.23 7.17 -13.09
C GLN A 114 -20.73 6.84 -13.11
N SER A 115 -21.08 5.59 -13.42
CA SER A 115 -22.47 5.12 -13.44
C SER A 115 -23.08 5.13 -12.04
N PHE A 116 -22.32 4.69 -11.03
CA PHE A 116 -22.73 4.79 -9.63
C PHE A 116 -23.01 6.23 -9.21
N PHE A 117 -22.08 7.16 -9.46
CA PHE A 117 -22.31 8.56 -9.06
C PHE A 117 -23.52 9.17 -9.77
N ARG A 118 -23.71 8.88 -11.06
CA ARG A 118 -24.89 9.33 -11.82
C ARG A 118 -26.20 8.75 -11.25
N SER A 119 -26.21 7.48 -10.83
CA SER A 119 -27.41 6.88 -10.22
C SER A 119 -27.77 7.51 -8.87
N GLN A 120 -26.79 8.10 -8.18
CA GLN A 120 -26.98 8.89 -6.97
C GLN A 120 -27.28 10.37 -7.26
N GLY A 121 -27.49 10.76 -8.52
CA GLY A 121 -27.70 12.16 -8.92
C GLY A 121 -26.46 13.06 -8.79
N GLN A 122 -25.27 12.47 -8.65
CA GLN A 122 -24.01 13.19 -8.44
C GLN A 122 -23.23 13.34 -9.75
N GLN A 123 -22.80 14.57 -10.05
CA GLN A 123 -21.90 14.87 -11.17
C GLN A 123 -20.45 14.91 -10.70
N ARG A 124 -19.91 13.73 -10.37
CA ARG A 124 -18.52 13.58 -9.92
C ARG A 124 -17.71 12.85 -10.97
N GLU A 125 -16.50 13.36 -11.23
CA GLU A 125 -15.50 12.66 -12.02
C GLU A 125 -14.85 11.57 -11.13
N PRO A 126 -14.82 10.28 -11.55
CA PRO A 126 -14.36 9.17 -10.72
C PRO A 126 -12.97 9.31 -10.10
N ARG A 127 -11.99 9.83 -10.84
CA ARG A 127 -10.61 9.96 -10.34
C ARG A 127 -10.50 11.08 -9.30
N GLU A 128 -11.18 12.19 -9.49
CA GLU A 128 -11.26 13.27 -8.52
C GLU A 128 -12.09 12.86 -7.31
N ALA A 129 -13.17 12.10 -7.52
CA ALA A 129 -13.97 11.54 -6.43
C ALA A 129 -13.14 10.60 -5.54
N PHE A 130 -12.38 9.69 -6.15
CA PHE A 130 -11.39 8.87 -5.43
C PHE A 130 -10.45 9.75 -4.60
N MET A 131 -9.88 10.78 -5.23
CA MET A 131 -8.89 11.64 -4.60
C MET A 131 -9.45 12.44 -3.42
N VAL A 132 -10.61 13.06 -3.57
CA VAL A 132 -11.27 13.82 -2.49
C VAL A 132 -11.68 12.92 -1.34
N ASP A 133 -12.26 11.76 -1.64
CA ASP A 133 -12.75 10.85 -0.60
C ASP A 133 -11.60 10.18 0.16
N LEU A 134 -10.51 9.82 -0.53
CA LEU A 134 -9.32 9.25 0.10
C LEU A 134 -8.63 10.27 1.02
N LEU A 135 -8.49 11.52 0.58
CA LEU A 135 -7.94 12.58 1.44
C LEU A 135 -8.78 12.76 2.71
N ARG A 136 -10.12 12.76 2.58
CA ARG A 136 -11.02 12.84 3.73
C ARG A 136 -10.82 11.68 4.70
N ALA A 137 -10.72 10.45 4.18
CA ALA A 137 -10.47 9.27 5.01
C ALA A 137 -9.14 9.35 5.75
N ILE A 138 -8.07 9.79 5.07
CA ILE A 138 -6.75 9.97 5.68
C ILE A 138 -6.78 11.06 6.75
N THR A 139 -7.38 12.22 6.47
CA THR A 139 -7.56 13.29 7.47
C THR A 139 -8.28 12.76 8.70
N GLN A 140 -9.39 12.02 8.51
CA GLN A 140 -10.11 11.43 9.63
C GLN A 140 -9.22 10.50 10.47
N TRP A 141 -8.46 9.59 9.85
CA TRP A 141 -7.54 8.72 10.61
C TRP A 141 -6.48 9.51 11.36
N ARG A 142 -5.98 10.60 10.79
CA ARG A 142 -5.01 11.48 11.45
C ARG A 142 -5.62 12.26 12.61
N ASP A 143 -6.86 12.73 12.47
CA ASP A 143 -7.62 13.39 13.55
C ASP A 143 -7.90 12.42 14.70
N GLU A 144 -8.07 11.13 14.40
CA GLU A 144 -8.11 10.03 15.38
C GLU A 144 -6.73 9.64 15.92
N GLU A 145 -5.73 10.50 15.72
CA GLU A 145 -4.33 10.29 16.10
C GLU A 145 -3.77 8.96 15.61
N CYS A 146 -4.07 8.56 14.37
CA CYS A 146 -3.45 7.40 13.75
C CYS A 146 -2.31 7.82 12.83
N GLU A 147 -1.27 6.98 12.77
CA GLU A 147 -0.33 6.99 11.66
C GLU A 147 -0.90 6.19 10.50
N VAL A 148 -0.50 6.52 9.27
CA VAL A 148 -1.06 5.90 8.05
C VAL A 148 0.06 5.42 7.15
N ILE A 149 -0.06 4.20 6.63
CA ILE A 149 0.69 3.70 5.47
C ILE A 149 -0.31 3.44 4.35
N LEU A 150 -0.08 4.03 3.20
CA LEU A 150 -0.89 3.90 2.00
C LEU A 150 -0.04 3.29 0.87
N GLY A 151 -0.35 2.06 0.48
CA GLY A 151 0.07 1.51 -0.81
C GLY A 151 -1.03 1.79 -1.85
N VAL A 152 -0.68 2.38 -2.99
CA VAL A 152 -1.67 2.79 -3.98
C VAL A 152 -1.19 2.59 -5.41
N ASP A 153 -2.03 2.00 -6.24
CA ASP A 153 -1.96 2.18 -7.70
C ASP A 153 -2.70 3.50 -8.02
N ALA A 154 -1.94 4.55 -8.26
CA ALA A 154 -2.46 5.89 -8.51
C ALA A 154 -2.97 6.07 -9.95
N ASN A 155 -2.64 5.14 -10.86
CA ASN A 155 -2.84 5.25 -12.30
C ASN A 155 -2.49 6.66 -12.84
N GLU A 156 -1.42 7.26 -12.29
CA GLU A 156 -0.89 8.59 -12.60
C GLU A 156 0.59 8.61 -12.24
N ASP A 157 1.35 9.50 -12.87
CA ASP A 157 2.75 9.74 -12.54
C ASP A 157 2.92 10.28 -11.11
N ILE A 158 3.36 9.42 -10.19
CA ILE A 158 3.56 9.79 -8.78
C ILE A 158 4.83 10.63 -8.57
N SER A 159 5.72 10.71 -9.57
CA SER A 159 6.93 11.54 -9.49
C SER A 159 6.66 13.02 -9.83
N SER A 160 5.43 13.34 -10.25
CA SER A 160 5.08 14.68 -10.70
C SER A 160 5.10 15.71 -9.56
N THR A 161 5.85 16.78 -9.76
CA THR A 161 5.97 17.91 -8.83
C THR A 161 4.91 19.00 -9.03
N LYS A 162 3.94 18.78 -9.93
CA LYS A 162 2.86 19.75 -10.18
C LYS A 162 1.99 19.91 -8.93
N SER A 163 1.49 21.12 -8.67
CA SER A 163 0.65 21.37 -7.49
C SER A 163 -0.62 20.52 -7.43
N SER A 164 -1.16 20.14 -8.59
CA SER A 164 -2.33 19.27 -8.72
C SER A 164 -2.01 17.77 -8.74
N SER A 165 -0.74 17.38 -8.64
CA SER A 165 -0.35 15.98 -8.71
C SER A 165 -0.88 15.17 -7.53
N PHE A 166 -1.03 13.87 -7.74
CA PHE A 166 -1.38 12.92 -6.70
C PHE A 166 -0.51 13.08 -5.43
N GLN A 167 0.81 13.13 -5.61
CA GLN A 167 1.77 13.29 -4.51
C GLN A 167 1.55 14.61 -3.76
N GLN A 168 1.43 15.73 -4.48
CA GLN A 168 1.31 17.04 -3.83
C GLN A 168 -0.03 17.17 -3.09
N ARG A 169 -1.11 16.57 -3.59
CA ARG A 169 -2.39 16.49 -2.87
C ARG A 169 -2.30 15.63 -1.61
N LEU A 170 -1.54 14.54 -1.60
CA LEU A 170 -1.34 13.73 -0.39
C LEU A 170 -0.52 14.46 0.69
N ARG A 171 0.43 15.31 0.28
CA ARG A 171 1.19 16.15 1.23
C ARG A 171 0.31 17.10 2.02
N THR A 172 -0.82 17.57 1.47
CA THR A 172 -1.73 18.47 2.20
C THR A 172 -2.38 17.80 3.42
N VAL A 173 -2.44 16.46 3.41
CA VAL A 173 -2.89 15.64 4.55
C VAL A 173 -1.72 14.95 5.25
N GLY A 174 -0.50 15.48 5.12
CA GLY A 174 0.69 15.05 5.87
C GLY A 174 1.25 13.69 5.46
N MET A 175 0.97 13.25 4.23
CA MET A 175 1.48 12.01 3.67
C MET A 175 2.67 12.29 2.74
N GLU A 176 3.74 11.53 2.89
CA GLU A 176 4.97 11.65 2.11
C GLU A 176 5.28 10.35 1.36
N GLU A 177 5.85 10.45 0.14
CA GLU A 177 6.19 9.28 -0.67
C GLU A 177 7.50 8.68 -0.17
N ALA A 178 7.44 7.45 0.31
CA ALA A 178 8.52 6.84 1.09
C ALA A 178 9.67 6.29 0.24
N MET A 179 9.38 5.81 -0.97
CA MET A 179 10.38 5.13 -1.80
C MET A 179 11.23 6.14 -2.57
N LEU A 180 10.63 7.18 -3.13
CA LEU A 180 11.30 8.29 -3.80
C LEU A 180 12.16 9.11 -2.83
N GLN A 181 11.74 9.23 -1.57
CA GLN A 181 12.56 9.83 -0.52
C GLN A 181 13.78 8.97 -0.17
N ARG A 182 13.59 7.65 -0.06
CA ARG A 182 14.66 6.71 0.31
C ARG A 182 15.66 6.46 -0.82
N HIS A 183 15.19 6.44 -2.05
CA HIS A 183 15.97 6.17 -3.25
C HIS A 183 15.90 7.35 -4.24
N PRO A 184 16.46 8.53 -3.90
CA PRO A 184 16.42 9.69 -4.79
C PRO A 184 17.05 9.36 -6.15
N GLY A 185 16.37 9.76 -7.23
CA GLY A 185 16.88 9.58 -8.60
C GLY A 185 16.71 8.17 -9.18
N GLN A 186 16.19 7.20 -8.43
CA GLN A 186 15.83 5.87 -8.94
C GLN A 186 14.31 5.77 -9.12
N THR A 187 13.82 6.12 -10.31
CA THR A 187 12.44 5.86 -10.69
C THR A 187 12.39 4.67 -11.65
N ALA A 188 11.69 3.61 -11.27
CA ALA A 188 11.41 2.48 -12.16
C ALA A 188 9.93 2.50 -12.57
N ALA A 189 9.65 1.99 -13.76
CA ALA A 189 8.28 1.66 -14.15
C ALA A 189 7.73 0.59 -13.19
N THR A 190 6.61 0.87 -12.53
CA THR A 190 5.93 -0.09 -11.65
C THR A 190 4.89 -0.94 -12.40
N GLN A 191 4.74 -0.72 -13.71
CA GLN A 191 3.79 -1.41 -14.57
C GLN A 191 4.43 -1.85 -15.89
N HIS A 192 4.17 -3.10 -16.30
CA HIS A 192 4.85 -3.74 -17.44
C HIS A 192 4.60 -3.06 -18.80
N ARG A 193 3.51 -2.30 -18.97
CA ARG A 193 3.21 -1.59 -20.24
C ARG A 193 3.73 -0.16 -20.25
N ASN A 194 4.45 0.25 -19.21
CA ASN A 194 4.93 1.61 -19.08
C ASN A 194 6.25 1.79 -19.82
N THR A 195 6.18 2.39 -21.00
CA THR A 195 7.33 2.68 -21.85
C THR A 195 8.06 3.97 -21.48
N ARG A 196 7.62 4.68 -20.44
CA ARG A 196 8.10 6.02 -20.06
C ARG A 196 8.86 6.04 -18.73
N GLY A 197 9.04 4.91 -18.05
CA GLY A 197 9.79 4.81 -16.79
C GLY A 197 9.13 5.50 -15.59
N LYS A 198 7.85 5.88 -15.69
CA LYS A 198 7.16 6.68 -14.67
C LYS A 198 6.50 5.79 -13.62
N PRO A 199 6.82 5.88 -12.32
CA PRO A 199 6.10 5.09 -11.32
C PRO A 199 4.63 5.53 -11.28
N ILE A 200 3.72 4.56 -11.26
CA ILE A 200 2.28 4.79 -11.06
C ILE A 200 1.76 4.17 -9.77
N ASP A 201 2.56 3.27 -9.17
CA ASP A 201 2.35 2.72 -7.85
C ASP A 201 3.23 3.48 -6.86
N GLY A 202 2.67 3.80 -5.69
CA GLY A 202 3.33 4.57 -4.65
C GLY A 202 3.12 4.01 -3.25
N ILE A 203 4.10 4.22 -2.37
CA ILE A 203 3.95 3.97 -0.93
C ILE A 203 4.08 5.31 -0.22
N PHE A 204 2.98 5.75 0.39
CA PHE A 204 2.92 7.00 1.14
C PHE A 204 2.77 6.74 2.63
N MET A 205 3.36 7.58 3.46
CA MET A 205 3.27 7.46 4.92
C MET A 205 3.25 8.80 5.64
N THR A 206 2.65 8.80 6.82
CA THR A 206 2.79 9.90 7.78
C THR A 206 4.18 9.90 8.43
N SER A 207 4.63 11.06 8.92
CA SER A 207 5.99 11.25 9.45
C SER A 207 6.30 10.47 10.73
N GLY A 208 5.29 9.94 11.44
CA GLY A 208 5.50 9.06 12.58
C GLY A 208 5.93 7.64 12.21
N VAL A 209 5.93 7.27 10.93
CA VAL A 209 6.35 5.96 10.44
C VAL A 209 7.80 6.01 9.95
N ALA A 210 8.68 5.27 10.63
CA ALA A 210 10.08 5.14 10.21
C ALA A 210 10.28 3.95 9.25
N VAL A 211 10.87 4.20 8.08
CA VAL A 211 11.20 3.16 7.10
C VAL A 211 12.51 2.49 7.46
N GLN A 212 12.45 1.26 7.98
CA GLN A 212 13.66 0.45 8.22
C GLN A 212 14.18 -0.16 6.90
N ALA A 213 13.28 -0.73 6.11
CA ALA A 213 13.55 -1.29 4.78
C ALA A 213 12.28 -1.17 3.92
N GLY A 214 12.44 -1.08 2.60
CA GLY A 214 11.34 -0.98 1.64
C GLY A 214 11.87 -0.95 0.21
N GLY A 215 11.02 -1.35 -0.74
CA GLY A 215 11.32 -1.37 -2.15
C GLY A 215 10.15 -1.94 -2.96
N TYR A 216 10.23 -1.82 -4.27
CA TYR A 216 9.32 -2.49 -5.19
C TYR A 216 9.89 -3.86 -5.55
N LEU A 217 9.02 -4.88 -5.63
CA LEU A 217 9.42 -6.17 -6.20
C LEU A 217 9.63 -6.00 -7.70
N GLU A 218 10.68 -6.62 -8.25
CA GLU A 218 10.95 -6.57 -9.68
C GLU A 218 9.78 -7.19 -10.47
N LEU A 219 9.44 -6.56 -11.59
CA LEU A 219 8.46 -7.07 -12.55
C LEU A 219 9.07 -8.20 -13.39
N VAL A 220 9.60 -9.25 -12.75
CA VAL A 220 9.99 -10.45 -13.51
C VAL A 220 8.72 -11.21 -13.82
N ALA A 221 8.43 -11.40 -15.12
CA ALA A 221 7.32 -12.21 -15.57
C ALA A 221 7.44 -13.60 -14.92
N PRO A 222 6.49 -14.03 -14.07
CA PRO A 222 6.42 -15.44 -13.77
C PRO A 222 6.13 -16.14 -15.10
N THR A 223 6.93 -17.16 -15.44
CA THR A 223 6.50 -18.16 -16.41
C THR A 223 5.08 -18.57 -16.06
N LEU A 224 4.25 -18.71 -17.10
CA LEU A 224 2.78 -18.67 -17.11
C LEU A 224 2.07 -19.80 -16.30
N GLU A 225 2.74 -20.45 -15.35
CA GLU A 225 2.24 -21.63 -14.62
C GLU A 225 1.96 -21.41 -13.11
N SER A 226 2.06 -20.18 -12.55
CA SER A 226 1.97 -20.03 -11.07
C SER A 226 0.99 -19.02 -10.50
N LEU A 227 -0.02 -18.56 -11.26
CA LEU A 227 -1.13 -17.77 -10.68
C LEU A 227 -2.48 -18.39 -11.03
N PRO A 228 -3.03 -19.28 -10.19
CA PRO A 228 -4.43 -19.67 -10.35
C PRO A 228 -5.31 -18.49 -9.97
N CYS A 229 -6.12 -18.08 -10.93
CA CYS A 229 -7.41 -17.44 -10.80
C CYS A 229 -8.03 -17.58 -9.40
N ILE A 230 -8.42 -16.43 -8.81
CA ILE A 230 -9.22 -16.39 -7.58
C ILE A 230 -10.60 -16.98 -7.89
N HIS A 231 -10.73 -18.28 -7.69
CA HIS A 231 -12.00 -18.98 -7.59
C HIS A 231 -12.15 -19.53 -6.17
N ARG A 232 -13.38 -19.45 -5.66
CA ARG A 232 -13.77 -19.87 -4.31
C ARG A 232 -13.36 -21.33 -4.04
N ARG A 233 -13.04 -21.56 -2.76
CA ARG A 233 -12.73 -22.83 -2.06
C ARG A 233 -11.24 -23.17 -2.02
N ASN A 234 -10.76 -23.24 -0.78
CA ASN A 234 -9.44 -23.64 -0.31
C ASN A 234 -8.38 -22.53 -0.26
N ILE A 235 -8.20 -22.04 0.96
CA ILE A 235 -7.03 -21.30 1.45
C ILE A 235 -5.79 -22.14 1.14
N LEU A 236 -4.83 -21.60 0.39
CA LEU A 236 -3.51 -22.21 0.23
C LEU A 236 -2.53 -21.58 1.22
N PRO A 237 -1.67 -22.39 1.86
CA PRO A 237 -0.67 -21.92 2.81
C PRO A 237 0.51 -21.26 2.06
N LEU A 238 1.04 -20.18 2.62
CA LEU A 238 2.30 -19.59 2.17
C LEU A 238 3.43 -20.63 2.35
N PRO A 239 4.34 -20.81 1.37
CA PRO A 239 5.42 -21.78 1.49
C PRO A 239 6.41 -21.39 2.60
N PRO A 240 6.99 -22.37 3.33
CA PRO A 240 7.99 -22.11 4.35
C PRO A 240 9.38 -21.93 3.72
N HIS A 241 9.97 -20.75 3.96
CA HIS A 241 11.36 -20.37 3.71
C HIS A 241 11.85 -20.17 2.25
N PRO A 242 12.74 -19.18 2.00
CA PRO A 242 13.34 -18.95 0.70
C PRO A 242 14.40 -20.02 0.43
N VAL A 243 14.22 -20.80 -0.63
CA VAL A 243 15.26 -21.68 -1.15
C VAL A 243 16.09 -20.91 -2.17
N SER A 244 17.38 -20.78 -1.87
CA SER A 244 18.43 -20.36 -2.79
C SER A 244 18.65 -21.41 -3.89
N GLN A 245 18.79 -21.00 -5.15
CA GLN A 245 19.40 -21.81 -6.22
C GLN A 245 20.33 -20.88 -7.04
N GLN A 246 21.63 -20.91 -6.76
CA GLN A 246 22.73 -21.63 -7.43
C GLN A 246 23.10 -21.10 -8.83
N LEU A 247 24.30 -20.48 -8.92
CA LEU A 247 24.98 -20.10 -10.15
C LEU A 247 25.61 -21.34 -10.83
N PRO A 248 25.70 -21.38 -12.18
CA PRO A 248 26.26 -22.51 -12.91
C PRO A 248 27.78 -22.69 -12.70
N ILE A 249 28.20 -23.96 -12.68
CA ILE A 249 29.60 -24.43 -12.61
C ILE A 249 30.36 -23.89 -13.83
N ASN A 250 31.38 -23.06 -13.59
CA ASN A 250 32.30 -22.39 -14.54
C ASN A 250 32.05 -20.89 -14.84
N ASP A 251 31.68 -20.08 -13.84
CA ASP A 251 31.74 -18.62 -13.97
C ASP A 251 33.20 -18.10 -13.86
N PRO A 252 33.77 -17.43 -14.88
CA PRO A 252 35.14 -16.92 -14.85
C PRO A 252 35.38 -15.79 -13.82
N ARG A 253 34.37 -15.38 -13.04
CA ARG A 253 34.48 -14.41 -11.94
C ARG A 253 34.90 -15.01 -10.59
N GLU A 254 35.05 -16.33 -10.46
CA GLU A 254 35.51 -16.99 -9.22
C GLU A 254 37.05 -17.07 -9.06
N ARG A 255 37.86 -16.55 -10.00
CA ARG A 255 39.32 -16.56 -9.83
C ARG A 255 39.80 -15.41 -8.95
N HIS A 256 39.85 -15.64 -7.64
CA HIS A 256 40.58 -14.78 -6.72
C HIS A 256 42.09 -15.01 -6.85
N THR A 257 42.81 -14.01 -7.35
CA THR A 257 44.24 -13.82 -7.07
C THR A 257 44.39 -13.42 -5.60
N VAL A 258 44.99 -14.31 -4.80
CA VAL A 258 45.41 -14.00 -3.42
C VAL A 258 46.81 -13.39 -3.47
N PRO A 259 47.05 -12.20 -2.89
CA PRO A 259 48.42 -11.74 -2.63
C PRO A 259 48.98 -12.48 -1.42
N GLN A 260 50.05 -13.23 -1.61
CA GLN A 260 50.81 -13.81 -0.49
C GLN A 260 51.49 -12.69 0.32
N ARG A 261 51.29 -12.72 1.64
CA ARG A 261 52.18 -12.12 2.64
C ARG A 261 52.64 -13.22 3.59
N HIS A 262 53.84 -13.73 3.36
CA HIS A 262 55.02 -13.66 4.22
C HIS A 262 56.19 -14.33 3.52
#